data_AF-A0A0N0T0Y8-F1
#
_entry.id   AF-A0A0N0T0Y8-F1
#
_cell.length_a   1.000
_cell.length_b   1.000
_cell.length_c   1.000
_cell.angle_alpha   90.00
_cell.angle_beta   90.00
_cell.angle_gamma   90.00
#
_symmetry.space_group_name_H-M   'P 1'
#
loop_
_entity.id
_entity.type
_entity.pdbx_description
1 polymer ?
#
loop_
_entity_poly.entity_id
_entity_poly.type
_entity_poly.pdbx_seq_one_letter_code
_entity_poly.pdbx_strand_id
1 'polypeptide(L)'
;MAAHGFTAKTDGYSPGWDPVRFAKEGSPLSQAELECYFYADGELAYVQVDGRLGPQVTCEGIRLIGRLPSQLAQEMEAHATKHDTDLRFSPTGDISCDGFQLELGAQRVGDRVVSWALFFVSGDDHSNTRDNAPEAVWYRW
;
A
#
# COMPACT_ATOMS: atom_id res chain seq x y z
N MET A 1 13.87 14.51 5.09
CA MET A 1 12.56 14.56 4.40
C MET A 1 12.35 15.84 3.59
N ALA A 2 12.43 17.05 4.18
CA ALA A 2 12.36 18.30 3.41
C ALA A 2 13.45 18.41 2.31
N ALA A 3 14.65 17.86 2.58
CA ALA A 3 15.76 17.79 1.63
C ALA A 3 15.50 16.91 0.37
N HIS A 4 14.39 16.17 0.32
CA HIS A 4 13.99 15.36 -0.83
C HIS A 4 12.68 15.85 -1.48
N GLY A 5 12.20 17.06 -1.16
CA GLY A 5 11.03 17.66 -1.82
C GLY A 5 9.66 17.20 -1.31
N PHE A 6 9.60 16.57 -0.13
CA PHE A 6 8.33 16.14 0.48
C PHE A 6 7.94 17.03 1.66
N THR A 7 6.67 17.44 1.70
CA THR A 7 6.07 18.18 2.82
C THR A 7 5.17 17.24 3.62
N ALA A 8 5.46 17.03 4.90
CA ALA A 8 4.58 16.32 5.82
C ALA A 8 3.67 17.32 6.53
N LYS A 9 2.37 17.03 6.59
CA LYS A 9 1.41 17.74 7.44
C LYS A 9 0.63 16.72 8.24
N THR A 10 0.50 16.97 9.54
CA THR A 10 -0.39 16.28 10.44
C THR A 10 -1.65 17.12 10.63
N ASP A 11 -2.82 16.50 10.57
CA ASP A 11 -4.14 17.14 10.60
C ASP A 11 -4.53 17.65 12.01
N GLY A 12 -3.65 17.46 13.01
CA GLY A 12 -3.97 17.63 14.42
C GLY A 12 -4.32 16.29 15.05
N TYR A 13 -3.61 15.97 16.13
CA TYR A 13 -3.67 14.70 16.83
C TYR A 13 -5.09 14.40 17.35
N SER A 14 -5.78 13.43 16.76
CA SER A 14 -6.90 12.72 17.38
C SER A 14 -6.51 11.25 17.60
N PRO A 15 -7.01 10.56 18.63
CA PRO A 15 -6.84 9.11 18.73
C PRO A 15 -7.54 8.47 17.53
N GLY A 16 -6.77 8.06 16.54
CA GLY A 16 -7.29 7.65 15.24
C GLY A 16 -6.16 7.48 14.23
N TRP A 17 -6.41 6.68 13.21
CA TRP A 17 -5.48 6.38 12.13
C TRP A 17 -5.32 7.56 11.15
N ASP A 18 -5.04 8.77 11.64
CA ASP A 18 -4.80 9.93 10.78
C ASP A 18 -3.43 9.79 10.08
N PRO A 19 -3.40 9.70 8.73
CA PRO A 19 -2.16 9.44 8.03
C PRO A 19 -1.28 10.69 7.91
N VAL A 20 0.03 10.50 7.99
CA VAL A 20 0.98 11.48 7.45
C VAL A 20 1.02 11.32 5.94
N ARG A 21 0.57 12.36 5.23
CA ARG A 21 0.50 12.38 3.77
C ARG A 21 1.75 12.97 3.15
N PHE A 22 2.19 12.36 2.06
CA PHE A 22 3.34 12.77 1.27
C PHE A 22 2.89 13.04 -0.16
N ALA A 23 3.07 14.28 -0.62
CA ALA A 23 2.76 14.68 -1.98
C ALA A 23 3.97 15.43 -2.57
N LYS A 24 4.08 15.42 -3.90
CA LYS A 24 5.04 16.25 -4.63
C LYS A 24 4.87 17.72 -4.28
N GLU A 25 5.99 18.43 -4.13
CA GLU A 25 6.01 19.87 -3.89
C GLU A 25 5.10 20.63 -4.87
N GLY A 26 4.24 21.50 -4.33
CA GLY A 26 3.25 22.27 -5.09
C GLY A 26 1.93 21.54 -5.39
N SER A 27 1.79 20.26 -5.05
CA SER A 27 0.55 19.49 -5.22
C SER A 27 -0.34 19.57 -3.96
N PRO A 28 -1.68 19.52 -4.10
CA PRO A 28 -2.55 19.43 -2.94
C PRO A 28 -2.39 18.08 -2.23
N LEU A 29 -2.60 18.03 -0.91
CA LEU A 29 -2.53 16.78 -0.13
C LEU A 29 -3.59 15.75 -0.53
N SER A 30 -4.67 16.16 -1.22
CA SER A 30 -5.61 15.25 -1.85
C SER A 30 -5.00 14.45 -3.01
N GLN A 31 -3.78 14.79 -3.43
CA GLN A 31 -2.94 14.08 -4.38
C GLN A 31 -1.72 13.46 -3.70
N ALA A 32 -1.88 12.98 -2.47
CA ALA A 32 -0.84 12.24 -1.78
C ALA A 32 -0.40 11.03 -2.64
N GLU A 33 0.91 10.91 -2.81
CA GLU A 33 1.58 9.79 -3.47
C GLU A 33 1.75 8.63 -2.49
N LEU A 34 1.90 8.95 -1.20
CA LEU A 34 2.03 8.00 -0.11
C LEU A 34 1.32 8.48 1.15
N GLU A 35 0.82 7.54 1.94
CA GLU A 35 0.27 7.78 3.27
C GLU A 35 0.92 6.84 4.29
N CYS A 36 1.45 7.42 5.37
CA CYS A 36 2.07 6.67 6.44
C CYS A 36 1.19 6.71 7.69
N TYR A 37 0.96 5.55 8.28
CA TYR A 37 0.19 5.37 9.50
C TYR A 37 1.11 4.90 10.61
N PHE A 38 0.90 5.39 11.82
CA PHE A 38 1.78 5.14 12.96
C PHE A 38 0.99 4.56 14.13
N TYR A 39 1.63 3.70 14.91
CA TYR A 39 1.13 3.28 16.21
C TYR A 39 1.17 4.45 17.21
N ALA A 40 0.50 4.29 18.35
CA ALA A 40 0.40 5.33 19.38
C ALA A 40 1.76 5.68 20.02
N ASP A 41 2.74 4.78 19.94
CA ASP A 41 4.12 4.98 20.40
C ASP A 41 5.00 5.69 19.35
N GLY A 42 4.47 5.96 18.16
CA GLY A 42 5.16 6.64 17.06
C GLY A 42 5.91 5.71 16.10
N GLU A 43 5.82 4.38 16.27
CA GLU A 43 6.38 3.43 15.29
C GLU A 43 5.57 3.41 13.99
N LEU A 44 6.25 3.27 12.85
CA LEU A 44 5.61 3.19 11.54
C LEU A 44 4.86 1.85 11.41
N ALA A 45 3.54 1.92 11.31
CA ALA A 45 2.67 0.76 11.22
C ALA A 45 2.40 0.35 9.77
N TYR A 46 2.02 1.32 8.92
CA TYR A 46 1.68 1.06 7.53
C TYR A 46 2.19 2.15 6.60
N VAL A 47 2.51 1.75 5.36
CA VAL A 47 2.78 2.67 4.25
C VAL A 47 1.88 2.30 3.08
N GLN A 48 0.92 3.16 2.77
CA GLN A 48 0.10 3.04 1.58
C GLN A 48 0.74 3.81 0.43
N VAL A 49 0.78 3.20 -0.75
CA VAL A 49 1.32 3.80 -1.98
C VAL A 49 0.23 3.90 -3.02
N ASP A 50 -0.09 5.12 -3.47
CA ASP A 50 -1.13 5.38 -4.46
C ASP A 50 -0.80 4.73 -5.81
N GLY A 51 -1.80 4.13 -6.46
CA GLY A 51 -1.61 3.38 -7.70
C GLY A 51 -1.29 4.26 -8.92
N ARG A 52 -1.61 5.56 -8.86
CA ARG A 52 -1.47 6.50 -9.98
C ARG A 52 -0.34 7.49 -9.79
N LEU A 53 -0.25 8.05 -8.61
CA LEU A 53 0.66 9.12 -8.22
C LEU A 53 1.86 8.59 -7.43
N GLY A 54 1.72 7.42 -6.81
CA GLY A 54 2.76 6.81 -6.02
C GLY A 54 4.02 6.45 -6.82
N PRO A 55 5.17 6.35 -6.16
CA PRO A 55 6.40 5.89 -6.78
C PRO A 55 6.26 4.46 -7.29
N GLN A 56 7.08 4.11 -8.28
CA GLN A 56 7.20 2.73 -8.72
C GLN A 56 7.92 1.88 -7.67
N VAL A 57 7.20 0.93 -7.06
CA VAL A 57 7.76 -0.02 -6.09
C VAL A 57 7.91 -1.39 -6.73
N THR A 58 9.03 -2.05 -6.45
CA THR A 58 9.33 -3.40 -6.91
C THR A 58 9.65 -4.29 -5.70
N CYS A 59 9.09 -5.49 -5.65
CA CYS A 59 9.36 -6.50 -4.63
C CYS A 59 9.71 -7.82 -5.34
N GLU A 60 10.85 -8.42 -5.03
CA GLU A 60 11.33 -9.65 -5.67
C GLU A 60 11.31 -9.63 -7.21
N GLY A 61 11.61 -8.45 -7.79
CA GLY A 61 11.57 -8.23 -9.24
C GLY A 61 10.18 -7.99 -9.85
N ILE A 62 9.11 -8.06 -9.06
CA ILE A 62 7.74 -7.78 -9.48
C ILE A 62 7.41 -6.31 -9.23
N ARG A 63 7.01 -5.58 -10.27
CA ARG A 63 6.57 -4.18 -10.16
C ARG A 63 5.13 -4.14 -9.67
N LEU A 64 4.88 -3.43 -8.57
CA LEU A 64 3.60 -3.47 -7.84
C LEU A 64 2.64 -2.33 -8.16
N ILE A 65 3.14 -1.12 -8.43
CA ILE A 65 2.31 0.10 -8.48
C ILE A 65 1.91 0.43 -9.92
N GLY A 66 0.65 0.78 -10.14
CA GLY A 66 0.15 1.24 -11.43
C GLY A 66 -0.03 0.13 -12.48
N ARG A 67 -0.05 -1.13 -12.06
CA ARG A 67 -0.22 -2.29 -12.95
C ARG A 67 -1.69 -2.61 -13.17
N LEU A 68 -2.00 -3.29 -14.27
CA LEU A 68 -3.29 -3.96 -14.41
C LEU A 68 -3.37 -5.11 -13.38
N PRO A 69 -4.38 -5.15 -12.49
CA PRO A 69 -4.44 -6.17 -11.43
C PRO A 69 -4.34 -7.61 -11.93
N SER A 70 -4.92 -7.92 -13.10
CA SER A 70 -4.83 -9.28 -13.68
C SER A 70 -3.42 -9.66 -14.15
N GLN A 71 -2.61 -8.71 -14.60
CA GLN A 71 -1.20 -8.96 -14.95
C GLN A 71 -0.37 -9.15 -13.69
N LEU A 72 -0.63 -8.35 -12.66
CA LEU A 72 0.05 -8.46 -11.37
C LEU A 72 -0.26 -9.81 -10.70
N ALA A 73 -1.52 -10.24 -10.74
CA ALA A 73 -1.95 -11.56 -10.29
C ALA A 73 -1.16 -12.70 -10.96
N GLN A 74 -1.04 -12.67 -12.30
CA GLN A 74 -0.28 -13.68 -13.05
C GLN A 74 1.21 -13.69 -12.67
N GLU A 75 1.80 -12.51 -12.44
CA GLU A 75 3.20 -12.42 -11.98
C GLU A 75 3.38 -12.96 -10.56
N MET A 76 2.42 -12.73 -9.66
CA MET A 76 2.41 -13.30 -8.31
C MET A 76 2.27 -14.83 -8.35
N GLU A 77 1.34 -15.37 -9.14
CA GLU A 77 1.17 -16.82 -9.33
C GLU A 77 2.45 -17.48 -9.88
N ALA A 78 3.09 -16.83 -10.86
CA ALA A 78 4.35 -17.31 -11.43
C ALA A 78 5.49 -17.27 -10.40
N HIS A 79 5.54 -16.22 -9.57
CA HIS A 79 6.52 -16.12 -8.47
C HIS A 79 6.29 -17.23 -7.44
N ALA A 80 5.05 -17.39 -6.96
CA ALA A 80 4.69 -18.42 -6.00
C ALA A 80 5.07 -19.83 -6.49
N THR A 81 4.75 -20.13 -7.75
CA THR A 81 5.14 -21.41 -8.39
C THR A 81 6.64 -21.60 -8.45
N LYS A 82 7.39 -20.55 -8.83
CA LYS A 82 8.85 -20.62 -8.98
C LYS A 82 9.57 -20.78 -7.64
N HIS A 83 9.01 -20.20 -6.58
CA HIS A 83 9.63 -20.13 -5.27
C HIS A 83 9.04 -21.11 -4.25
N ASP A 84 8.07 -21.94 -4.67
CA ASP A 84 7.35 -22.91 -3.82
C ASP A 84 6.74 -22.22 -2.58
N THR A 85 6.11 -21.07 -2.79
CA THR A 85 5.43 -20.29 -1.75
C THR A 85 3.93 -20.29 -1.96
N ASP A 86 3.18 -20.16 -0.88
CA ASP A 86 1.72 -20.08 -0.93
C ASP A 86 1.22 -18.73 -1.46
N LEU A 87 -0.01 -18.74 -1.95
CA LEU A 87 -0.75 -17.53 -2.36
C LEU A 87 -1.75 -17.13 -1.29
N ARG A 88 -1.93 -15.82 -1.13
CA ARG A 88 -2.94 -15.22 -0.28
C ARG A 88 -3.87 -14.34 -1.10
N PHE A 89 -5.12 -14.28 -0.67
CA PHE A 89 -6.15 -13.45 -1.28
C PHE A 89 -6.68 -12.44 -0.27
N SER A 90 -6.84 -11.21 -0.74
CA SER A 90 -7.59 -10.18 -0.05
C SER A 90 -9.09 -10.50 -0.03
N PRO A 91 -9.89 -9.98 0.92
CA PRO A 91 -11.34 -10.00 0.84
C PRO A 91 -11.89 -9.35 -0.44
N THR A 92 -11.13 -8.46 -1.08
CA THR A 92 -11.47 -7.86 -2.39
C THR A 92 -11.02 -8.71 -3.59
N GLY A 93 -10.32 -9.82 -3.35
CA GLY A 93 -9.88 -10.79 -4.37
C GLY A 93 -8.49 -10.52 -4.97
N ASP A 94 -7.73 -9.59 -4.41
CA ASP A 94 -6.37 -9.26 -4.84
C ASP A 94 -5.37 -10.31 -4.32
N ILE A 95 -4.42 -10.71 -5.17
CA ILE A 95 -3.49 -11.81 -4.89
C ILE A 95 -2.15 -11.26 -4.40
N SER A 96 -1.61 -11.82 -3.32
CA SER A 96 -0.24 -11.63 -2.85
C SER A 96 0.43 -12.98 -2.55
N CYS A 97 1.77 -13.01 -2.52
CA CYS A 97 2.53 -14.19 -2.12
C CYS A 97 2.76 -14.21 -0.61
N ASP A 98 2.73 -15.39 0.01
CA ASP A 98 3.13 -15.52 1.40
C ASP A 98 4.60 -15.13 1.60
N GLY A 99 4.90 -14.56 2.77
CA GLY A 99 6.19 -13.92 3.06
C GLY A 99 6.31 -12.47 2.58
N PHE A 100 5.45 -12.00 1.67
CA PHE A 100 5.43 -10.58 1.33
C PHE A 100 4.63 -9.85 2.42
N GLN A 101 5.29 -8.93 3.16
CA GLN A 101 4.64 -8.11 4.19
C GLN A 101 3.91 -6.92 3.56
N LEU A 102 2.94 -7.24 2.70
CA LEU A 102 2.14 -6.27 1.98
C LEU A 102 0.74 -6.79 1.68
N GLU A 103 -0.14 -5.84 1.40
CA GLU A 103 -1.42 -6.05 0.75
C GLU A 103 -1.44 -5.33 -0.59
N LEU A 104 -2.10 -5.94 -1.58
CA LEU A 104 -2.39 -5.30 -2.86
C LEU A 104 -3.86 -4.94 -2.95
N GLY A 105 -4.15 -3.94 -3.77
CA GLY A 105 -5.51 -3.65 -4.14
C GLY A 105 -5.63 -2.92 -5.46
N ALA A 106 -6.87 -2.68 -5.87
CA ALA A 106 -7.21 -2.01 -7.11
C ALA A 106 -7.78 -0.61 -6.85
N GLN A 107 -7.40 0.37 -7.69
CA GLN A 107 -7.88 1.75 -7.67
C GLN A 107 -8.34 2.14 -9.07
N ARG A 108 -9.50 2.80 -9.16
CA ARG A 108 -9.99 3.35 -10.42
C ARG A 108 -9.26 4.66 -10.75
N VAL A 109 -8.75 4.75 -11.97
CA VAL A 109 -8.06 5.91 -12.50
C VAL A 109 -8.66 6.23 -13.86
N GLY A 110 -9.66 7.12 -13.87
CA GLY A 110 -10.43 7.41 -15.07
C GLY A 110 -11.14 6.16 -15.60
N ASP A 111 -10.78 5.77 -16.82
CA ASP A 111 -11.31 4.60 -17.53
C ASP A 111 -10.56 3.29 -17.19
N ARG A 112 -9.50 3.35 -16.38
CA ARG A 112 -8.65 2.21 -16.05
C ARG A 112 -8.75 1.84 -14.58
N VAL A 113 -8.33 0.61 -14.28
CA VAL A 113 -8.11 0.13 -12.92
C VAL A 113 -6.64 -0.24 -12.81
N VAL A 114 -5.98 0.27 -11.78
CA VAL A 114 -4.55 0.05 -11.53
C VAL A 114 -4.31 -0.43 -10.11
N SER A 115 -3.19 -1.12 -9.89
CA SER A 115 -2.81 -1.64 -8.58
C SER A 115 -2.18 -0.57 -7.69
N TRP A 116 -2.49 -0.65 -6.39
CA TRP A 116 -1.82 0.03 -5.29
C TRP A 116 -1.26 -1.01 -4.29
N ALA A 117 -0.44 -0.56 -3.35
CA ALA A 117 0.10 -1.44 -2.29
C ALA A 117 0.03 -0.80 -0.91
N LEU A 118 -0.22 -1.61 0.12
CA LEU A 118 -0.07 -1.27 1.53
C LEU A 118 1.03 -2.15 2.11
N PHE A 119 2.10 -1.55 2.59
CA PHE A 119 3.17 -2.24 3.30
C PHE A 119 2.94 -2.17 4.80
N PHE A 120 3.30 -3.24 5.50
CA PHE A 120 3.25 -3.31 6.95
C PHE A 120 4.36 -4.22 7.45
N VAL A 121 4.63 -4.18 8.75
CA VAL A 121 5.46 -5.20 9.40
C VAL A 121 4.52 -6.08 10.21
N SER A 122 4.35 -7.32 9.75
CA SER A 122 3.64 -8.34 10.52
C SER A 122 4.58 -8.93 11.57
N GLY A 123 4.06 -9.12 12.79
CA GLY A 123 4.66 -10.05 13.75
C GLY A 123 4.37 -11.50 13.35
N ASP A 124 4.35 -12.40 14.33
CA ASP A 124 4.12 -13.83 14.07
C ASP A 124 2.75 -14.13 13.41
N ASP A 125 1.75 -13.26 13.59
CA ASP A 125 0.42 -13.37 12.94
C ASP A 125 0.20 -12.24 11.91
N HIS A 126 0.21 -12.62 10.64
CA HIS A 126 0.03 -11.71 9.50
C HIS A 126 -1.42 -11.28 9.29
N SER A 127 -2.39 -12.12 9.69
CA SER A 127 -3.82 -11.85 9.46
C SER A 127 -4.28 -10.71 10.35
N ASN A 128 -3.82 -10.69 11.60
CA ASN A 128 -4.14 -9.64 12.56
C ASN A 128 -3.61 -8.27 12.11
N THR A 129 -2.39 -8.18 11.57
CA THR A 129 -1.85 -6.90 11.07
C THR A 129 -2.67 -6.35 9.91
N ARG A 130 -3.12 -7.21 8.99
CA ARG A 130 -3.97 -6.80 7.87
C ARG A 130 -5.33 -6.28 8.34
N ASP A 131 -6.01 -7.02 9.22
CA ASP A 131 -7.36 -6.68 9.67
C ASP A 131 -7.39 -5.42 10.56
N ASN A 132 -6.26 -5.07 11.18
CA ASN A 132 -6.09 -3.85 11.96
C ASN A 132 -5.73 -2.62 11.13
N ALA A 133 -5.53 -2.76 9.81
CA ALA A 133 -5.24 -1.63 8.96
C ALA A 133 -6.40 -0.60 8.99
N PRO A 134 -6.10 0.70 8.93
CA PRO A 134 -7.11 1.76 8.94
C PRO A 134 -8.21 1.52 7.91
N GLU A 135 -9.47 1.73 8.30
CA GLU A 135 -10.63 1.60 7.41
C GLU A 135 -10.45 2.44 6.12
N ALA A 136 -9.86 3.63 6.26
CA ALA A 136 -9.57 4.55 5.16
C ALA A 136 -8.65 3.99 4.07
N VAL A 137 -7.91 2.92 4.33
CA VAL A 137 -7.11 2.21 3.32
C VAL A 137 -8.03 1.48 2.33
N TRP A 138 -9.13 0.92 2.79
CA TRP A 138 -9.97 0.01 2.01
C TRP A 138 -11.03 0.72 1.17
N TYR A 139 -11.44 1.93 1.55
CA TYR A 139 -12.53 2.67 0.89
C TYR A 139 -12.07 3.92 0.16
N ARG A 140 -11.10 3.77 -0.75
CA ARG A 140 -10.67 4.83 -1.67
C ARG A 140 -11.27 4.59 -3.06
N TRP A 141 -12.26 5.40 -3.43
CA TRP A 141 -12.90 5.39 -4.74
C TRP A 141 -12.45 6.56 -5.60
#